data_AF-C0R9A3-F1
#
_entry.id   AF-C0R9A3-F1
#
_cell.length_a   1.000
_cell.length_b   1.000
_cell.length_c   1.000
_cell.angle_alpha   90.00
_cell.angle_beta   90.00
_cell.angle_gamma   90.00
#
_symmetry.space_group_name_H-M   'P 1'
#
loop_
_entity.id
_entity.type
_entity.pdbx_description
1 polymer ?
#
loop_
_entity_poly.entity_id
_entity_poly.type
_entity_poly.pdbx_seq_one_letter_code
_entity_poly.pdbx_strand_id
1 'polypeptide(L)'
;MNKDINKKMFIICVVYVLISSCANFTSRLSKQGSLSEQGLVSEQVSDDTIKFSKFTVKIKNKDNSSNWINLGTLVIEKEKDGIATGLNNDDQGGGHTAKFFSLEESEVNNFVKAMTEGGTFKTNLYYGYREQSTEKGIQNKQIITKIEKINGSEYITFSGDRIKDSGDRTTEYVIYAISLEELKKNLK
;
A
#
# COMPACT_ATOMS: atom_id res chain seq x y z
N MET A 1 -17.88 -29.06 -50.93
CA MET A 1 -18.26 -28.70 -49.55
C MET A 1 -17.41 -27.51 -49.17
N ASN A 2 -17.95 -26.30 -49.39
CA ASN A 2 -17.29 -25.03 -49.11
C ASN A 2 -17.20 -24.83 -47.60
N LYS A 3 -16.05 -24.39 -47.10
CA LYS A 3 -15.91 -23.92 -45.72
C LYS A 3 -15.45 -22.48 -45.76
N ASP A 4 -16.37 -21.62 -45.33
CA ASP A 4 -16.29 -20.17 -45.35
C ASP A 4 -15.09 -19.62 -44.60
N ILE A 5 -14.36 -18.72 -45.29
CA ILE A 5 -13.34 -17.86 -44.72
C ILE A 5 -14.06 -16.71 -44.01
N ASN A 6 -14.14 -16.77 -42.68
CA ASN A 6 -14.69 -15.68 -41.88
C ASN A 6 -13.61 -14.61 -41.64
N LYS A 7 -13.53 -13.66 -42.58
CA LYS A 7 -12.94 -12.33 -42.35
C LYS A 7 -13.83 -11.56 -41.38
N LYS A 8 -13.27 -11.06 -40.27
CA LYS A 8 -13.77 -9.91 -39.47
C LYS A 8 -12.63 -9.48 -38.52
N MET A 9 -11.74 -8.61 -39.01
CA MET A 9 -11.72 -7.16 -38.74
C MET A 9 -11.13 -6.83 -37.36
N PHE A 10 -9.82 -6.57 -37.35
CA PHE A 10 -9.09 -5.90 -36.27
C PHE A 10 -9.69 -4.52 -36.04
N ILE A 11 -10.04 -4.21 -34.79
CA ILE A 11 -10.41 -2.86 -34.36
C ILE A 11 -9.39 -2.41 -33.32
N ILE A 12 -8.52 -1.51 -33.73
CA ILE A 12 -7.60 -0.74 -32.88
C ILE A 12 -8.34 0.54 -32.50
N CYS A 13 -8.67 0.71 -31.23
CA CYS A 13 -9.19 1.97 -30.70
C CYS A 13 -8.05 2.75 -30.04
N VAL A 14 -7.42 3.65 -30.81
CA VAL A 14 -6.62 4.76 -30.28
C VAL A 14 -7.46 6.01 -30.42
N VAL A 15 -7.88 6.58 -29.29
CA VAL A 15 -8.48 7.92 -29.25
C VAL A 15 -7.66 8.75 -28.26
N TYR A 16 -6.66 9.43 -28.81
CA TYR A 16 -5.99 10.57 -28.19
C TYR A 16 -6.95 11.76 -28.31
N VAL A 17 -7.46 12.27 -27.19
CA VAL A 17 -8.10 13.58 -27.14
C VAL A 17 -7.25 14.48 -26.25
N LEU A 18 -6.50 15.34 -26.93
CA LEU A 18 -5.89 16.55 -26.38
C LEU A 18 -7.01 17.49 -25.93
N ILE A 19 -7.14 17.71 -24.62
CA ILE A 19 -7.86 18.88 -24.12
C ILE A 19 -6.81 19.90 -23.68
N SER A 20 -6.72 20.93 -24.51
CA SER A 20 -6.02 22.18 -24.30
C SER A 20 -6.56 22.91 -23.06
N SER A 21 -5.67 23.44 -22.22
CA SER A 21 -5.93 24.74 -21.61
C SER A 21 -4.68 25.61 -21.65
N CYS A 22 -4.75 26.64 -22.48
CA CYS A 22 -3.99 27.87 -22.29
C CYS A 22 -4.49 28.54 -21.01
N ALA A 23 -3.59 28.77 -20.06
CA ALA A 23 -3.72 29.87 -19.11
C ALA A 23 -2.31 30.35 -18.74
N ASN A 24 -1.77 31.25 -19.57
CA ASN A 24 -0.79 32.21 -19.08
C ASN A 24 -1.55 33.21 -18.21
N PHE A 25 -1.45 33.07 -16.89
CA PHE A 25 -1.68 34.18 -15.96
C PHE A 25 -0.43 34.30 -15.08
N THR A 26 0.45 35.20 -15.48
CA THR A 26 1.45 35.78 -14.61
C THR A 26 0.76 36.69 -13.60
N SER A 27 0.89 36.41 -12.31
CA SER A 27 1.05 37.46 -11.31
C SER A 27 2.05 37.03 -10.24
N ARG A 28 3.22 37.67 -10.29
CA ARG A 28 4.10 37.78 -9.14
C ARG A 28 3.38 38.66 -8.12
N LEU A 29 3.20 38.20 -6.90
CA LEU A 29 3.03 39.08 -5.75
C LEU A 29 3.76 38.50 -4.55
N SER A 30 5.02 38.89 -4.42
CA SER A 30 5.74 38.86 -3.14
C SER A 30 5.39 40.10 -2.33
N LYS A 31 5.37 39.94 -0.98
CA LYS A 31 5.37 40.97 0.10
C LYS A 31 4.01 41.67 0.33
N GLN A 32 3.50 41.88 1.56
CA GLN A 32 4.13 41.99 2.88
C GLN A 32 3.04 42.12 3.99
N GLY A 33 3.19 41.36 5.09
CA GLY A 33 2.93 41.78 6.49
C GLY A 33 1.48 41.97 7.00
N SER A 34 1.09 41.21 8.02
CA SER A 34 0.82 41.75 9.36
C SER A 34 0.62 40.61 10.38
N LEU A 35 1.30 40.77 11.52
CA LEU A 35 1.18 39.96 12.73
C LEU A 35 -0.25 39.98 13.30
N SER A 36 -0.72 38.84 13.79
CA SER A 36 -1.48 38.80 15.05
C SER A 36 -1.33 37.42 15.69
N GLU A 37 -0.89 37.44 16.93
CA GLU A 37 -0.74 36.30 17.84
C GLU A 37 -2.09 35.62 18.05
N GLN A 38 -2.14 34.31 17.89
CA GLN A 38 -2.81 33.39 18.81
C GLN A 38 -2.43 31.95 18.44
N GLY A 39 -2.09 31.20 19.48
CA GLY A 39 -1.37 29.93 19.39
C GLY A 39 -1.99 28.91 18.44
N LEU A 40 -1.25 28.62 17.38
CA LEU A 40 -1.25 27.32 16.77
C LEU A 40 0.21 27.06 16.39
N VAL A 41 0.90 26.26 17.20
CA VAL A 41 2.10 25.58 16.71
C VAL A 41 1.58 24.56 15.70
N SER A 42 1.21 25.03 14.51
CA SER A 42 1.30 24.16 13.35
C SER A 42 2.80 23.95 13.20
N GLU A 43 3.29 22.84 13.74
CA GLU A 43 4.40 22.15 13.11
C GLU A 43 4.05 22.07 11.62
N GLN A 44 4.54 23.05 10.86
CA GLN A 44 4.74 22.89 9.44
C GLN A 44 5.76 21.76 9.36
N VAL A 45 5.24 20.54 9.31
CA VAL A 45 5.98 19.36 8.90
C VAL A 45 6.67 19.79 7.62
N SER A 46 7.99 19.95 7.72
CA SER A 46 8.83 20.23 6.59
C SER A 46 8.47 19.24 5.50
N ASP A 47 8.50 19.71 4.26
CA ASP A 47 8.31 18.93 3.05
C ASP A 47 9.46 17.91 2.96
N ASP A 48 9.48 16.93 3.87
CA ASP A 48 10.38 15.79 3.94
C ASP A 48 9.94 14.89 2.79
N THR A 49 10.36 15.27 1.60
CA THR A 49 10.10 14.52 0.39
C THR A 49 10.62 13.10 0.63
N ILE A 50 9.69 12.15 0.67
CA ILE A 50 9.98 10.75 0.93
C ILE A 50 11.01 10.24 -0.10
N LYS A 51 12.15 9.75 0.39
CA LYS A 51 13.34 9.52 -0.43
C LYS A 51 13.44 8.12 -1.02
N PHE A 52 12.65 7.16 -0.54
CA PHE A 52 12.74 5.80 -1.04
C PHE A 52 12.05 5.66 -2.40
N SER A 53 12.67 4.91 -3.31
CA SER A 53 12.07 4.53 -4.59
C SER A 53 11.47 3.13 -4.51
N LYS A 54 12.27 2.13 -4.13
CA LYS A 54 11.82 0.75 -4.00
C LYS A 54 12.69 0.02 -3.01
N PHE A 55 12.08 -0.78 -2.14
CA PHE A 55 12.80 -1.65 -1.22
C PHE A 55 12.01 -2.93 -0.93
N THR A 56 12.62 -3.86 -0.22
CA THR A 56 12.03 -5.16 0.08
C THR A 56 12.30 -5.53 1.53
N VAL A 57 11.26 -6.04 2.21
CA VAL A 57 11.32 -6.47 3.61
C VAL A 57 10.74 -7.86 3.77
N LYS A 58 11.21 -8.61 4.76
CA LYS A 58 10.58 -9.90 5.11
C LYS A 58 9.24 -9.67 5.78
N ILE A 59 8.25 -10.47 5.41
CA ILE A 59 6.91 -10.46 6.00
C ILE A 59 6.57 -11.84 6.57
N LYS A 60 5.92 -11.83 7.73
CA LYS A 60 5.41 -13.01 8.43
C LYS A 60 3.89 -12.95 8.51
N ASN A 61 3.26 -14.10 8.67
CA ASN A 61 1.86 -14.21 9.06
C ASN A 61 1.69 -15.27 10.16
N LYS A 62 0.49 -15.33 10.75
CA LYS A 62 0.11 -16.44 11.63
C LYS A 62 -0.40 -17.64 10.84
N ASP A 63 0.02 -18.84 11.25
CA ASP A 63 -0.58 -20.10 10.80
C ASP A 63 -1.86 -20.43 11.59
N ASN A 64 -2.50 -21.57 11.25
CA ASN A 64 -3.72 -22.04 11.91
C ASN A 64 -3.54 -22.38 13.40
N SER A 65 -2.30 -22.47 13.88
CA SER A 65 -1.95 -22.69 15.29
C SER A 65 -1.54 -21.38 15.97
N SER A 66 -1.78 -20.23 15.34
CA SER A 66 -1.38 -18.90 15.80
C SER A 66 0.14 -18.68 15.94
N ASN A 67 0.96 -19.52 15.31
CA ASN A 67 2.41 -19.37 15.29
C ASN A 67 2.84 -18.42 14.16
N TRP A 68 3.86 -17.61 14.42
CA TRP A 68 4.47 -16.76 13.40
C TRP A 68 5.32 -17.58 12.43
N ILE A 69 4.95 -17.58 11.15
CA ILE A 69 5.70 -18.23 10.08
C ILE A 69 6.21 -17.19 9.08
N ASN A 70 7.33 -17.49 8.41
CA ASN A 70 7.82 -16.65 7.33
C ASN A 70 6.90 -16.84 6.12
N LEU A 71 6.32 -15.74 5.64
CA LEU A 71 5.43 -15.75 4.48
C LEU A 71 6.20 -15.51 3.18
N GLY A 72 7.22 -14.66 3.23
CA GLY A 72 8.09 -14.31 2.11
C GLY A 72 8.58 -12.88 2.23
N THR A 73 8.60 -12.16 1.12
CA THR A 73 9.04 -10.77 1.05
C THR A 73 7.96 -9.83 0.53
N LEU A 74 7.81 -8.67 1.17
CA LEU A 74 6.99 -7.57 0.71
C LEU A 74 7.88 -6.54 0.01
N VAL A 75 7.60 -6.33 -1.27
CA VAL A 75 8.19 -5.27 -2.10
C VAL A 75 7.35 -4.01 -1.93
N ILE A 76 8.00 -2.89 -1.60
CA ILE A 76 7.36 -1.59 -1.42
C ILE A 76 7.98 -0.62 -2.43
N GLU A 77 7.14 -0.01 -3.26
CA GLU A 77 7.57 0.86 -4.36
C GLU A 77 6.81 2.19 -4.28
N LYS A 78 7.55 3.29 -4.22
CA LYS A 78 7.03 4.65 -4.33
C LYS A 78 6.75 4.92 -5.80
N GLU A 79 5.49 5.10 -6.13
CA GLU A 79 5.04 5.50 -7.46
C GLU A 79 4.74 7.01 -7.48
N LYS A 80 4.40 7.53 -8.66
CA LYS A 80 4.03 8.95 -8.83
C LYS A 80 2.79 9.31 -8.01
N ASP A 81 1.81 8.41 -7.95
CA ASP A 81 0.48 8.66 -7.39
C ASP A 81 0.27 7.95 -6.04
N GLY A 82 1.35 7.51 -5.37
CA GLY A 82 1.30 6.90 -4.05
C GLY A 82 2.31 5.77 -3.86
N ILE A 83 1.87 4.67 -3.25
CA ILE A 83 2.70 3.47 -3.03
C ILE A 83 1.99 2.23 -3.56
N ALA A 84 2.73 1.38 -4.26
CA ALA A 84 2.33 0.03 -4.61
C ALA A 84 3.14 -0.99 -3.81
N THR A 85 2.50 -2.08 -3.41
CA THR A 85 3.16 -3.19 -2.74
C THR A 85 2.86 -4.52 -3.40
N GLY A 86 3.86 -5.40 -3.42
CA GLY A 86 3.78 -6.74 -3.98
C GLY A 86 4.31 -7.77 -2.99
N LEU A 87 3.60 -8.87 -2.82
CA LEU A 87 4.04 -10.00 -2.01
C LEU A 87 4.68 -11.05 -2.93
N ASN A 88 5.91 -11.43 -2.60
CA ASN A 88 6.60 -12.58 -3.21
C ASN A 88 6.72 -13.67 -2.14
N ASN A 89 6.17 -14.85 -2.39
CA ASN A 89 6.16 -15.96 -1.44
C ASN A 89 7.12 -17.10 -1.81
N ASP A 90 8.23 -16.77 -2.47
CA ASP A 90 9.20 -17.75 -2.97
C ASP A 90 9.76 -18.66 -1.87
N ASP A 91 9.88 -18.14 -0.63
CA ASP A 91 10.30 -18.90 0.56
C ASP A 91 9.36 -20.08 0.91
N GLN A 92 8.11 -20.05 0.44
CA GLN A 92 7.11 -21.10 0.62
C GLN A 92 6.98 -22.02 -0.62
N GLY A 93 7.91 -21.92 -1.58
CA GLY A 93 7.89 -22.70 -2.82
C GLY A 93 6.83 -22.27 -3.83
N GLY A 94 6.27 -21.05 -3.67
CA GLY A 94 5.06 -20.61 -4.36
C GLY A 94 5.25 -19.89 -5.70
N GLY A 95 6.43 -19.31 -5.98
CA GLY A 95 6.67 -18.55 -7.23
C GLY A 95 5.64 -17.44 -7.50
N HIS A 96 4.88 -17.02 -6.49
CA HIS A 96 3.73 -16.15 -6.65
C HIS A 96 4.12 -14.73 -6.26
N THR A 97 4.19 -13.87 -7.28
CA THR A 97 4.27 -12.42 -7.14
C THR A 97 2.89 -11.84 -7.41
N ALA A 98 2.27 -11.23 -6.40
CA ALA A 98 0.98 -10.58 -6.55
C ALA A 98 0.92 -9.23 -5.83
N LYS A 99 0.03 -8.35 -6.29
CA LYS A 99 -0.26 -7.09 -5.60
C LYS A 99 -0.78 -7.41 -4.20
N PHE A 100 -0.26 -6.72 -3.19
CA PHE A 100 -0.66 -6.93 -1.79
C PHE A 100 -1.60 -5.81 -1.33
N PHE A 101 -1.17 -4.55 -1.44
CA PHE A 101 -2.04 -3.37 -1.38
C PHE A 101 -1.41 -2.18 -2.12
N SER A 102 -2.23 -1.17 -2.42
CA SER A 102 -1.78 0.14 -2.89
C SER A 102 -2.49 1.26 -2.14
N LEU A 103 -1.90 2.45 -2.13
CA LEU A 103 -2.45 3.66 -1.52
C LEU A 103 -2.13 4.88 -2.39
N GLU A 104 -2.96 5.92 -2.25
CA GLU A 104 -2.82 7.19 -2.98
C GLU A 104 -1.78 8.11 -2.32
N GLU A 105 -1.29 9.11 -3.07
CA GLU A 105 -0.28 10.06 -2.60
C GLU A 105 -0.66 10.75 -1.28
N SER A 106 -1.95 11.03 -1.09
CA SER A 106 -2.50 11.65 0.13
C SER A 106 -2.31 10.81 1.40
N GLU A 107 -2.10 9.49 1.27
CA GLU A 107 -1.96 8.55 2.39
C GLU A 107 -0.50 8.12 2.63
N VAL A 108 0.45 8.62 1.83
CA VAL A 108 1.86 8.19 1.92
C VAL A 108 2.48 8.58 3.27
N ASN A 109 2.23 9.80 3.75
CA ASN A 109 2.73 10.23 5.07
C ASN A 109 2.12 9.43 6.22
N ASN A 110 0.82 9.11 6.12
CA ASN A 110 0.13 8.26 7.09
C ASN A 110 0.74 6.85 7.10
N PHE A 111 1.03 6.31 5.92
CA PHE A 111 1.70 5.02 5.77
C PHE A 111 3.09 5.01 6.42
N VAL A 112 3.94 6.00 6.11
CA VAL A 112 5.30 6.08 6.68
C VAL A 112 5.25 6.14 8.20
N LYS A 113 4.36 6.98 8.74
CA LYS A 113 4.16 7.09 10.18
C LYS A 113 3.66 5.77 10.78
N ALA A 114 2.58 5.21 10.24
CA ALA A 114 2.00 3.95 10.73
C ALA A 114 3.01 2.80 10.71
N MET A 115 3.83 2.71 9.67
CA MET A 115 4.83 1.64 9.50
C MET A 115 6.12 1.86 10.30
N THR A 116 6.30 3.00 10.97
CA THR A 116 7.50 3.26 11.80
C THR A 116 7.19 3.55 13.26
N GLU A 117 5.96 3.91 13.58
CA GLU A 117 5.52 4.33 14.92
C GLU A 117 4.22 3.63 15.38
N GLY A 118 3.51 2.95 14.48
CA GLY A 118 2.13 2.52 14.69
C GLY A 118 1.13 3.63 14.34
N GLY A 119 -0.14 3.26 14.16
CA GLY A 119 -1.19 4.18 13.69
C GLY A 119 -2.02 3.59 12.56
N THR A 120 -2.58 4.46 11.72
CA THR A 120 -3.51 4.05 10.67
C THR A 120 -3.20 4.71 9.34
N PHE A 121 -3.51 4.02 8.26
CA PHE A 121 -3.51 4.57 6.90
C PHE A 121 -4.61 3.90 6.09
N LYS A 122 -5.03 4.57 5.01
CA LYS A 122 -6.06 4.07 4.11
C LYS A 122 -5.44 3.56 2.82
N THR A 123 -5.77 2.33 2.45
CA THR A 123 -5.42 1.77 1.13
C THR A 123 -6.41 2.24 0.08
N ASN A 124 -5.94 2.45 -1.15
CA ASN A 124 -6.82 2.56 -2.31
C ASN A 124 -7.44 1.19 -2.61
N LEU A 125 -6.57 0.16 -2.69
CA LEU A 125 -6.97 -1.22 -2.96
C LEU A 125 -6.13 -2.19 -2.14
N TYR A 126 -6.77 -3.15 -1.49
CA TYR A 126 -6.13 -4.17 -0.66
C TYR A 126 -6.52 -5.57 -1.13
N TYR A 127 -5.55 -6.46 -1.33
CA TYR A 127 -5.75 -7.85 -1.79
C TYR A 127 -5.34 -8.90 -0.76
N GLY A 128 -4.34 -8.61 0.09
CA GLY A 128 -3.82 -9.56 1.09
C GLY A 128 -3.21 -10.83 0.47
N TYR A 129 -3.14 -11.91 1.25
CA TYR A 129 -2.64 -13.22 0.81
C TYR A 129 -3.63 -14.35 1.13
N ARG A 130 -4.19 -14.97 0.09
CA ARG A 130 -5.17 -16.08 0.22
C ARG A 130 -6.35 -15.73 1.13
N GLU A 131 -6.73 -14.46 1.12
CA GLU A 131 -7.85 -13.89 1.86
C GLU A 131 -9.08 -13.79 0.96
N GLN A 132 -10.24 -13.50 1.53
CA GLN A 132 -11.47 -13.25 0.77
C GLN A 132 -11.29 -12.09 -0.22
N SER A 133 -10.54 -11.05 0.16
CA SER A 133 -10.18 -9.92 -0.69
C SER A 133 -9.25 -10.26 -1.86
N THR A 134 -8.56 -11.40 -1.88
CA THR A 134 -7.51 -11.68 -2.88
C THR A 134 -8.04 -11.73 -4.32
N GLU A 135 -9.31 -12.09 -4.54
CA GLU A 135 -9.88 -12.19 -5.90
C GLU A 135 -10.31 -10.85 -6.51
N LYS A 136 -10.86 -9.94 -5.68
CA LYS A 136 -11.50 -8.70 -6.17
C LYS A 136 -10.89 -7.42 -5.61
N GLY A 137 -10.07 -7.56 -4.56
CA GLY A 137 -9.61 -6.45 -3.74
C GLY A 137 -10.73 -5.84 -2.89
N ILE A 138 -10.33 -5.16 -1.81
CA ILE A 138 -11.19 -4.27 -1.02
C ILE A 138 -10.72 -2.85 -1.26
N GLN A 139 -11.62 -2.00 -1.73
CA GLN A 139 -11.35 -0.58 -1.86
C GLN A 139 -11.35 0.10 -0.50
N ASN A 140 -10.54 1.14 -0.34
CA ASN A 140 -10.64 2.05 0.80
C ASN A 140 -10.45 1.37 2.17
N LYS A 141 -9.79 0.20 2.23
CA LYS A 141 -9.58 -0.52 3.49
C LYS A 141 -8.67 0.29 4.40
N GLN A 142 -9.11 0.50 5.63
CA GLN A 142 -8.29 1.08 6.69
C GLN A 142 -7.40 -0.02 7.28
N ILE A 143 -6.09 0.24 7.31
CA ILE A 143 -5.10 -0.62 7.96
C ILE A 143 -4.73 0.02 9.28
N ILE A 144 -4.81 -0.77 10.34
CA ILE A 144 -4.45 -0.36 11.70
C ILE A 144 -3.21 -1.16 12.09
N THR A 145 -2.14 -0.44 12.43
CA THR A 145 -0.84 -0.98 12.77
C THR A 145 -0.54 -0.79 14.25
N LYS A 146 0.21 -1.72 14.83
CA LYS A 146 0.73 -1.63 16.20
C LYS A 146 2.12 -2.27 16.27
N ILE A 147 2.95 -1.80 17.19
CA ILE A 147 4.25 -2.39 17.48
C ILE A 147 4.06 -3.54 18.47
N GLU A 148 4.55 -4.74 18.14
CA GLU A 148 4.55 -5.90 19.02
C GLU A 148 5.95 -6.53 19.10
N LYS A 149 6.23 -7.22 20.22
CA LYS A 149 7.46 -8.01 20.36
C LYS A 149 7.21 -9.47 19.98
N ILE A 150 7.98 -9.97 19.03
CA ILE A 150 7.98 -11.38 18.62
C ILE A 150 9.40 -11.91 18.87
N ASN A 151 9.54 -12.86 19.80
CA ASN A 151 10.83 -13.42 20.21
C ASN A 151 11.87 -12.34 20.58
N GLY A 152 11.42 -11.31 21.32
CA GLY A 152 12.28 -10.21 21.78
C GLY A 152 12.56 -9.10 20.77
N SER A 153 12.26 -9.30 19.48
CA SER A 153 12.43 -8.29 18.42
C SER A 153 11.13 -7.53 18.15
N GLU A 154 11.21 -6.25 17.79
CA GLU A 154 10.04 -5.41 17.50
C GLU A 154 9.57 -5.54 16.05
N TYR A 155 8.25 -5.70 15.88
CA TYR A 155 7.59 -5.81 14.59
C TYR A 155 6.41 -4.85 14.52
N ILE A 156 6.17 -4.29 13.34
CA ILE A 156 4.86 -3.74 12.99
C ILE A 156 3.94 -4.89 12.65
N THR A 157 2.79 -4.94 13.33
CA THR A 157 1.72 -5.91 13.07
C THR A 157 0.45 -5.21 12.63
N PHE A 158 -0.31 -5.86 11.75
CA PHE A 158 -1.60 -5.37 11.28
C PHE A 158 -2.50 -6.51 10.82
N SER A 159 -3.81 -6.27 10.89
CA SER A 159 -4.81 -7.22 10.42
C SER A 159 -5.16 -6.99 8.97
N GLY A 160 -5.18 -8.07 8.20
CA GLY A 160 -5.65 -8.12 6.82
C GLY A 160 -7.17 -8.21 6.73
N ASP A 161 -7.64 -9.01 5.79
CA ASP A 161 -9.04 -9.38 5.59
C ASP A 161 -9.32 -10.80 6.11
N ARG A 162 -10.60 -11.19 6.03
CA ARG A 162 -11.12 -12.48 6.46
C ARG A 162 -10.57 -13.61 5.59
N ILE A 163 -10.35 -14.77 6.21
CA ILE A 163 -10.00 -16.01 5.50
C ILE A 163 -11.24 -16.53 4.77
N LYS A 164 -11.07 -16.99 3.51
CA LYS A 164 -12.14 -17.55 2.68
C LYS A 164 -12.50 -18.96 3.20
N ASP A 165 -13.77 -19.18 3.55
CA ASP A 165 -14.36 -20.43 4.07
C ASP A 165 -13.71 -21.04 5.34
N SER A 166 -14.21 -20.63 6.50
CA SER A 166 -14.32 -21.56 7.62
C SER A 166 -15.81 -21.65 8.00
N GLY A 167 -16.50 -22.62 7.43
CA GLY A 167 -17.96 -22.77 7.46
C GLY A 167 -18.64 -22.86 8.82
N ASP A 168 -17.93 -22.63 9.93
CA ASP A 168 -18.50 -22.48 11.28
C ASP A 168 -17.45 -21.94 12.27
N ARG A 169 -16.70 -20.88 11.91
CA ARG A 169 -15.76 -20.25 12.85
C ARG A 169 -15.94 -18.74 12.88
N THR A 170 -15.86 -18.21 14.09
CA THR A 170 -15.65 -16.80 14.39
C THR A 170 -14.71 -16.17 13.36
N THR A 171 -15.15 -15.07 12.74
CA THR A 171 -14.42 -14.31 11.73
C THR A 171 -12.92 -14.18 12.06
N GLU A 172 -12.09 -15.03 11.46
CA GLU A 172 -10.65 -15.02 11.66
C GLU A 172 -10.01 -14.11 10.60
N TYR A 173 -9.24 -13.13 11.08
CA TYR A 173 -8.50 -12.21 10.24
C TYR A 173 -7.06 -12.69 10.11
N VAL A 174 -6.48 -12.57 8.92
CA VAL A 174 -5.05 -12.81 8.75
C VAL A 174 -4.28 -11.70 9.47
N ILE A 175 -3.26 -12.05 10.24
CA ILE A 175 -2.39 -11.08 10.93
C ILE A 175 -1.00 -11.17 10.31
N TYR A 176 -0.44 -10.00 9.97
CA TYR A 176 0.88 -9.85 9.40
C TYR A 176 1.86 -9.24 10.39
N ALA A 177 3.16 -9.51 10.19
CA ALA A 177 4.24 -8.87 10.91
C ALA A 177 5.43 -8.56 10.00
N ILE A 178 6.01 -7.36 10.16
CA ILE A 178 7.19 -6.90 9.43
C ILE A 178 8.17 -6.27 10.44
N SER A 179 9.47 -6.54 10.30
CA SER A 179 10.49 -6.01 11.22
C SER A 179 10.44 -4.49 11.27
N LEU A 180 10.31 -3.92 12.47
CA LEU A 180 10.25 -2.47 12.67
C LEU A 180 11.59 -1.80 12.29
N GLU A 181 12.71 -2.47 12.57
CA GLU A 181 14.04 -2.00 12.24
C GLU A 181 14.24 -1.86 10.72
N GLU A 182 13.85 -2.89 9.96
CA GLU A 182 13.94 -2.87 8.50
C GLU A 182 13.04 -1.79 7.88
N LEU A 183 11.84 -1.58 8.42
CA LEU A 183 10.96 -0.49 7.97
C LEU A 183 11.59 0.87 8.24
N LYS A 184 12.09 1.13 9.44
CA LYS A 184 12.74 2.41 9.79
C LYS A 184 13.97 2.69 8.94
N LYS A 185 14.75 1.68 8.58
CA LYS A 185 15.94 1.83 7.74
C LYS A 185 15.62 2.31 6.31
N ASN A 186 14.46 1.94 5.78
CA ASN A 186 14.08 2.24 4.41
C ASN A 186 13.09 3.41 4.28
N LEU A 187 12.31 3.70 5.34
CA LEU A 187 11.27 4.72 5.33
C LEU A 187 11.70 6.07 5.92
N LYS A 188 12.85 6.14 6.61
CA LYS A 188 13.41 7.37 7.19
C LYS A 188 14.57 7.90 6.35
#